data_AF-A0A1E7FRX7-F1
#
_entry.id   AF-A0A1E7FRX7-F1
#
_cell.length_a   1.000
_cell.length_b   1.000
_cell.length_c   1.000
_cell.angle_alpha   90.00
_cell.angle_beta   90.00
_cell.angle_gamma   90.00
#
_symmetry.space_group_name_H-M   'P 1'
#
loop_
_entity.id
_entity.type
_entity.pdbx_description
1 polymer ?
#
loop_
_entity_poly.entity_id
_entity_poly.type
_entity_poly.pdbx_seq_one_letter_code
_entity_poly.pdbx_strand_id
1 'polypeptide(L)'
;MSSYRYDDIIVRRHTHSRTNNRRITIDNEKDDSDAVNDSKVAITKTKKTTTDAVATTTTDAVATTAAAVTTAADETTTPGEIVEDEIKEPIEYNPRWMGYTLIACCSLLNYICISTIPSERTSRDALVGDDSTTRRNDRLGAWPAVFGVITFLIPALILIQDRSQSQFTFIKQFHYTKVKQGYFEGAILLFMVLWWIIGAAIITKPGGIAYQASNIYYSSWMTLFLCIYTLNLWSGPSDKDILSVNEIVGVSYTLKSWWILFLSSCVVFGCSIHLHIRISYYSDNQPDTLFAITLGLVSMIISLFHILVHYNVFTDNNNNNNTTGGSTSTSTMMSMNIQEGGLFELLCSFFLILIWIIGVAILTADNGIGATMEGSECKTDFSSGETWNSPSYSTTDSNCTIILYYENSQGLVSNYTVPCAELPRDIPGSNLYYGAWICLLSSIDISLKWKAAQALRFASQSQTHVAAQETTTTTGVQQPAGQ
;
A
#
# COMPACT_ATOMS: atom_id res chain seq x y z
N MET A 1 -6.06 11.12 -46.32
CA MET A 1 -5.88 12.55 -46.01
C MET A 1 -7.25 13.22 -45.98
N SER A 2 -7.86 13.27 -44.80
CA SER A 2 -8.94 14.21 -44.49
C SER A 2 -8.95 14.39 -42.98
N SER A 3 -8.60 15.61 -42.57
CA SER A 3 -8.54 16.08 -41.19
C SER A 3 -9.93 16.55 -40.81
N TYR A 4 -10.43 16.12 -39.65
CA TYR A 4 -11.63 16.70 -39.05
C TYR A 4 -11.24 17.61 -37.88
N ARG A 5 -11.68 18.87 -38.00
CA ARG A 5 -11.68 19.91 -36.97
C ARG A 5 -12.71 19.58 -35.90
N TYR A 6 -12.35 19.88 -34.65
CA TYR A 6 -13.30 20.10 -33.55
C TYR A 6 -13.66 21.57 -33.53
N ASP A 7 -14.93 21.91 -33.72
CA ASP A 7 -15.49 23.23 -33.41
C ASP A 7 -16.60 23.05 -32.35
N ASP A 8 -16.45 23.84 -31.28
CA ASP A 8 -17.40 24.43 -30.33
C ASP A 8 -18.56 23.65 -29.70
N ILE A 9 -18.47 23.54 -28.36
CA ILE A 9 -19.55 23.20 -27.43
C ILE A 9 -20.45 24.44 -27.24
N ILE A 10 -21.68 24.39 -27.75
CA ILE A 10 -22.77 25.29 -27.37
C ILE A 10 -23.62 24.57 -26.32
N VAL A 11 -23.59 25.06 -25.07
CA VAL A 11 -24.51 24.62 -24.02
C VAL A 11 -25.88 25.24 -24.27
N ARG A 12 -26.84 24.46 -24.80
CA ARG A 12 -28.27 24.79 -24.80
C ARG A 12 -29.04 23.80 -23.93
N ARG A 13 -29.53 24.32 -22.81
CA ARG A 13 -30.51 23.68 -21.94
C ARG A 13 -31.90 23.95 -22.53
N HIS A 14 -32.64 22.93 -23.00
CA HIS A 14 -34.10 23.03 -23.05
C HIS A 14 -34.86 21.68 -23.05
N THR A 15 -35.83 21.70 -22.14
CA THR A 15 -37.07 20.94 -21.93
C THR A 15 -37.77 20.26 -23.12
N HIS A 16 -38.30 19.06 -22.81
CA HIS A 16 -39.28 18.20 -23.49
C HIS A 16 -40.01 18.72 -24.75
N SER A 17 -40.00 17.90 -25.81
CA SER A 17 -41.16 17.67 -26.68
C SER A 17 -41.09 16.29 -27.37
N ARG A 18 -42.23 15.59 -27.41
CA ARG A 18 -42.49 14.31 -28.09
C ARG A 18 -42.47 14.46 -29.62
N THR A 19 -41.97 13.44 -30.34
CA THR A 19 -42.55 12.97 -31.62
C THR A 19 -42.01 11.60 -32.08
N ASN A 20 -42.90 10.79 -32.67
CA ASN A 20 -42.72 9.47 -33.28
C ASN A 20 -41.78 9.46 -34.51
N ASN A 21 -40.99 8.39 -34.73
CA ASN A 21 -41.20 7.39 -35.82
C ASN A 21 -39.97 6.52 -36.19
N ARG A 22 -40.31 5.27 -36.54
CA ARG A 22 -39.72 4.33 -37.54
C ARG A 22 -38.32 3.70 -37.39
N ARG A 23 -38.41 2.39 -37.15
CA ARG A 23 -37.52 1.25 -37.41
C ARG A 23 -36.95 1.18 -38.84
N ILE A 24 -35.63 0.98 -38.97
CA ILE A 24 -34.98 0.26 -40.09
C ILE A 24 -33.82 -0.55 -39.49
N THR A 25 -33.87 -1.88 -39.66
CA THR A 25 -32.80 -2.83 -39.35
C THR A 25 -32.01 -3.10 -40.64
N ILE A 26 -30.68 -3.09 -40.58
CA ILE A 26 -29.81 -3.69 -41.59
C ILE A 26 -28.69 -4.43 -40.84
N ASP A 27 -28.75 -5.76 -40.91
CA ASP A 27 -27.66 -6.67 -40.59
C ASP A 27 -26.62 -6.65 -41.72
N ASN A 28 -25.34 -6.84 -41.39
CA ASN A 28 -24.29 -7.47 -42.22
C ASN A 28 -23.09 -7.72 -41.30
N GLU A 29 -22.77 -8.96 -40.98
CA GLU A 29 -21.98 -9.93 -41.76
C GLU A 29 -20.47 -9.81 -41.46
N LYS A 30 -20.07 -10.71 -40.56
CA LYS A 30 -18.83 -11.49 -40.44
C LYS A 30 -17.71 -11.22 -41.46
N ASP A 31 -16.48 -11.09 -40.97
CA ASP A 31 -15.35 -11.76 -41.63
C ASP A 31 -14.18 -12.01 -40.67
N ASP A 32 -13.61 -13.21 -40.83
CA ASP A 32 -12.54 -13.84 -40.07
C ASP A 32 -11.16 -13.28 -40.45
N SER A 33 -10.23 -13.21 -39.49
CA SER A 33 -8.80 -13.24 -39.81
C SER A 33 -7.95 -13.74 -38.64
N ASP A 34 -7.63 -15.04 -38.68
CA ASP A 34 -6.57 -15.67 -37.90
C ASP A 34 -5.19 -15.41 -38.55
N ALA A 35 -4.22 -14.94 -37.75
CA ALA A 35 -2.79 -15.09 -38.05
C ALA A 35 -1.97 -15.07 -36.75
N VAL A 36 -1.65 -16.26 -36.26
CA VAL A 36 -0.71 -16.50 -35.15
C VAL A 36 0.71 -16.53 -35.71
N ASN A 37 1.60 -15.71 -35.15
CA ASN A 37 3.03 -15.77 -35.45
C ASN A 37 3.82 -16.01 -34.16
N ASP A 38 4.40 -17.22 -34.07
CA ASP A 38 5.27 -17.67 -32.99
C ASP A 38 6.69 -17.10 -33.17
N SER A 39 7.29 -16.57 -32.11
CA SER A 39 8.72 -16.27 -32.06
C SER A 39 9.29 -16.57 -30.68
N LYS A 40 9.98 -17.70 -30.60
CA LYS A 40 10.80 -18.11 -29.45
C LYS A 40 12.11 -17.32 -29.45
N VAL A 41 12.38 -16.58 -28.37
CA VAL A 41 13.69 -15.99 -28.09
C VAL A 41 14.27 -16.64 -26.84
N ALA A 42 15.43 -17.28 -27.01
CA ALA A 42 16.23 -17.86 -25.95
C ALA A 42 17.07 -16.76 -25.27
N ILE A 43 17.05 -16.71 -23.93
CA ILE A 43 17.90 -15.81 -23.14
C ILE A 43 18.88 -16.65 -22.33
N THR A 44 20.15 -16.52 -22.68
CA THR A 44 21.32 -17.06 -21.99
C THR A 44 21.60 -16.26 -20.72
N LYS A 45 21.63 -16.91 -19.55
CA LYS A 45 22.01 -16.28 -18.26
C LYS A 45 23.51 -16.42 -18.02
N THR A 46 24.22 -15.30 -17.90
CA THR A 46 25.61 -15.25 -17.42
C THR A 46 25.60 -14.78 -15.97
N LYS A 47 26.02 -15.66 -15.04
CA LYS A 47 26.13 -15.39 -13.60
C LYS A 47 27.55 -14.88 -13.32
N LYS A 48 27.69 -13.63 -12.84
CA LYS A 48 28.94 -13.10 -12.30
C LYS A 48 28.77 -12.87 -10.81
N THR A 49 29.49 -13.67 -10.03
CA THR A 49 29.65 -13.55 -8.58
C THR A 49 30.76 -12.55 -8.31
N THR A 50 30.53 -11.57 -7.44
CA THR A 50 31.61 -10.74 -6.92
C THR A 50 31.38 -10.55 -5.43
N THR A 51 32.35 -11.09 -4.68
CA THR A 51 32.47 -11.08 -3.24
C THR A 51 33.36 -9.90 -2.92
N ASP A 52 32.90 -8.93 -2.14
CA ASP A 52 33.80 -7.94 -1.54
C ASP A 52 33.46 -7.75 -0.06
N ALA A 53 34.51 -7.91 0.73
CA ALA A 53 34.57 -7.76 2.16
C ALA A 53 34.61 -6.27 2.50
N VAL A 54 33.72 -5.83 3.39
CA VAL A 54 33.80 -4.51 4.01
C VAL A 54 34.10 -4.71 5.49
N ALA A 55 35.32 -4.33 5.87
CA ALA A 55 35.74 -4.20 7.25
C ALA A 55 35.28 -2.83 7.77
N THR A 56 34.40 -2.84 8.77
CA THR A 56 33.99 -1.61 9.46
C THR A 56 34.60 -1.60 10.84
N THR A 57 35.63 -0.77 10.98
CA THR A 57 36.24 -0.37 12.25
C THR A 57 35.48 0.84 12.77
N THR A 58 34.72 0.71 13.85
CA THR A 58 34.25 1.85 14.64
C THR A 58 34.60 1.61 16.10
N THR A 59 35.55 2.42 16.54
CA THR A 59 35.95 2.66 17.92
C THR A 59 35.00 3.72 18.47
N ASP A 60 34.32 3.44 19.58
CA ASP A 60 33.84 4.51 20.45
C ASP A 60 33.96 4.06 21.91
N ALA A 61 34.82 4.78 22.61
CA ALA A 61 35.10 4.64 24.03
C ALA A 61 34.03 5.38 24.83
N VAL A 62 33.19 4.64 25.55
CA VAL A 62 32.31 5.23 26.56
C VAL A 62 33.00 5.17 27.92
N ALA A 63 33.27 6.35 28.45
CA ALA A 63 33.96 6.60 29.70
C ALA A 63 33.15 6.11 30.91
N THR A 64 33.84 5.35 31.73
CA THR A 64 33.52 4.88 33.08
C THR A 64 33.38 6.05 34.06
N THR A 65 32.32 6.06 34.87
CA THR A 65 32.28 6.78 36.15
C THR A 65 31.89 5.79 37.26
N ALA A 66 32.91 5.19 37.86
CA ALA A 66 32.78 4.36 39.06
C ALA A 66 32.79 5.28 40.29
N ALA A 67 31.67 5.35 41.00
CA ALA A 67 31.59 5.96 42.32
C ALA A 67 32.08 4.93 43.36
N ALA A 68 33.25 5.20 43.94
CA ALA A 68 33.76 4.48 45.09
C ALA A 68 32.98 4.89 46.34
N VAL A 69 32.30 3.94 46.98
CA VAL A 69 31.77 4.06 48.34
C VAL A 69 32.55 3.12 49.23
N THR A 70 33.44 3.71 50.02
CA THR A 70 34.16 3.07 51.13
C THR A 70 33.34 3.24 52.40
N THR A 71 32.94 2.13 53.03
CA THR A 71 32.68 2.13 54.47
C THR A 71 33.01 0.77 55.06
N ALA A 72 33.82 0.81 56.12
CA ALA A 72 34.26 -0.31 56.92
C ALA A 72 33.51 -0.32 58.26
N ALA A 73 33.15 -1.53 58.73
CA ALA A 73 32.98 -1.98 60.12
C ALA A 73 32.30 -3.37 60.03
N ASP A 74 33.03 -4.47 60.23
CA ASP A 74 33.29 -5.10 61.53
C ASP A 74 32.01 -5.48 62.29
N GLU A 75 31.52 -6.71 62.06
CA GLU A 75 30.75 -7.43 63.06
C GLU A 75 30.91 -8.95 62.86
N THR A 76 31.48 -9.57 63.89
CA THR A 76 31.75 -11.01 63.99
C THR A 76 30.45 -11.71 64.36
N THR A 77 29.62 -12.03 63.36
CA THR A 77 28.45 -12.89 63.51
C THR A 77 28.69 -14.29 62.95
N THR A 78 28.32 -15.27 63.76
CA THR A 78 28.29 -16.72 63.60
C THR A 78 27.93 -17.18 62.17
N PRO A 79 28.54 -18.26 61.63
CA PRO A 79 28.24 -18.76 60.29
C PRO A 79 26.83 -19.40 60.26
N GLY A 80 25.81 -18.56 60.10
CA GLY A 80 24.50 -18.96 59.61
C GLY A 80 24.61 -19.12 58.11
N GLU A 81 24.20 -20.27 57.60
CA GLU A 81 24.01 -20.58 56.19
C GLU A 81 23.26 -19.42 55.52
N ILE A 82 24.00 -18.59 54.79
CA ILE A 82 23.43 -17.52 53.97
C ILE A 82 22.70 -18.27 52.86
N VAL A 83 21.39 -18.43 53.04
CA VAL A 83 20.48 -18.75 51.95
C VAL A 83 20.65 -17.58 50.98
N GLU A 84 21.49 -17.74 49.96
CA GLU A 84 21.51 -16.86 48.80
C GLU A 84 20.10 -16.91 48.23
N ASP A 85 19.27 -15.94 48.62
CA ASP A 85 18.01 -15.68 47.97
C ASP A 85 18.36 -15.37 46.51
N GLU A 86 18.13 -16.37 45.66
CA GLU A 86 18.35 -16.32 44.23
C GLU A 86 17.62 -15.07 43.70
N ILE A 87 18.39 -14.02 43.42
CA ILE A 87 17.87 -12.75 42.92
C ILE A 87 17.27 -13.06 41.56
N LYS A 88 15.95 -13.26 41.54
CA LYS A 88 15.21 -13.55 40.33
C LYS A 88 15.31 -12.35 39.41
N GLU A 89 16.00 -12.52 38.28
CA GLU A 89 16.12 -11.47 37.28
C GLU A 89 14.74 -10.92 36.89
N PRO A 90 14.61 -9.60 36.70
CA PRO A 90 13.34 -9.00 36.32
C PRO A 90 12.85 -9.60 34.99
N ILE A 91 11.56 -9.91 34.93
CA ILE A 91 10.94 -10.47 33.72
C ILE A 91 11.00 -9.43 32.61
N GLU A 92 11.81 -9.71 31.58
CA GLU A 92 11.90 -8.90 30.37
C GLU A 92 10.81 -9.35 29.38
N TYR A 93 9.82 -8.49 29.14
CA TYR A 93 8.76 -8.76 28.17
C TYR A 93 9.21 -8.44 26.75
N ASN A 94 8.68 -9.17 25.74
CA ASN A 94 8.95 -8.82 24.34
C ASN A 94 8.45 -7.39 24.05
N PRO A 95 9.33 -6.45 23.64
CA PRO A 95 8.94 -5.06 23.39
C PRO A 95 7.89 -4.91 22.27
N ARG A 96 7.68 -5.95 21.46
CA ARG A 96 6.74 -5.98 20.34
C ARG A 96 5.38 -6.61 20.68
N TRP A 97 5.10 -6.89 21.96
CA TRP A 97 3.83 -7.51 22.40
C TRP A 97 2.58 -6.78 21.87
N MET A 98 2.65 -5.45 21.75
CA MET A 98 1.56 -4.65 21.20
C MET A 98 1.26 -4.98 19.74
N GLY A 99 2.32 -5.13 18.91
CA GLY A 99 2.18 -5.51 17.51
C GLY A 99 1.52 -6.87 17.34
N TYR A 100 1.99 -7.88 18.09
CA TYR A 100 1.38 -9.22 18.09
C TYR A 100 -0.08 -9.23 18.55
N THR A 101 -0.41 -8.42 19.56
CA THR A 101 -1.78 -8.31 20.08
C THR A 101 -2.71 -7.74 19.01
N LEU A 102 -2.29 -6.66 18.33
CA LEU A 102 -3.08 -6.06 17.26
C LEU A 102 -3.24 -7.00 16.06
N ILE A 103 -2.18 -7.71 15.65
CA ILE A 103 -2.28 -8.73 14.60
C ILE A 103 -3.31 -9.80 14.99
N ALA A 104 -3.21 -10.35 16.20
CA ALA A 104 -4.15 -11.36 16.69
C ALA A 104 -5.60 -10.86 16.67
N CYS A 105 -5.88 -9.66 17.20
CA CYS A 105 -7.22 -9.09 17.23
C CYS A 105 -7.78 -8.84 15.82
N CYS A 106 -7.01 -8.25 14.91
CA CYS A 106 -7.46 -8.00 13.54
C CYS A 106 -7.62 -9.29 12.73
N SER A 107 -6.76 -10.29 12.94
CA SER A 107 -6.91 -11.61 12.30
C SER A 107 -8.13 -12.37 12.81
N LEU A 108 -8.43 -12.27 14.11
CA LEU A 108 -9.65 -12.83 14.69
C LEU A 108 -10.91 -12.14 14.13
N LEU A 109 -10.90 -10.81 14.04
CA LEU A 109 -12.00 -10.05 13.43
C LEU A 109 -12.22 -10.48 11.97
N ASN A 110 -11.15 -10.59 11.17
CA ASN A 110 -11.25 -11.12 9.80
C ASN A 110 -11.90 -12.50 9.77
N TYR A 111 -11.45 -13.43 10.63
CA TYR A 111 -12.00 -14.78 10.69
C TYR A 111 -13.48 -14.79 11.06
N ILE A 112 -13.90 -14.03 12.08
CA ILE A 112 -15.30 -13.94 12.51
C ILE A 112 -16.16 -13.32 11.41
N CYS A 113 -15.71 -12.23 10.79
CA CYS A 113 -16.46 -11.59 9.71
C CYS A 113 -16.59 -12.49 8.48
N ILE A 114 -15.56 -13.27 8.15
CA ILE A 114 -15.62 -14.22 7.03
C ILE A 114 -16.53 -15.42 7.35
N SER A 115 -16.44 -15.97 8.57
CA SER A 115 -17.21 -17.15 8.98
C SER A 115 -18.71 -16.88 9.18
N THR A 116 -19.10 -15.63 9.37
CA THR A 116 -20.50 -15.21 9.50
C THR A 116 -21.21 -15.02 8.15
N ILE A 117 -20.49 -15.04 7.03
CA ILE A 117 -21.10 -14.98 5.70
C ILE A 117 -21.81 -16.32 5.43
N PRO A 118 -23.14 -16.35 5.28
CA PRO A 118 -23.89 -17.59 5.09
C PRO A 118 -23.43 -18.31 3.83
N SER A 119 -23.00 -19.57 3.96
CA SER A 119 -22.62 -20.43 2.84
C SER A 119 -23.73 -20.60 1.79
N GLU A 120 -24.99 -20.36 2.18
CA GLU A 120 -26.18 -20.52 1.34
C GLU A 120 -26.27 -19.54 0.17
N ARG A 121 -25.60 -18.37 0.20
CA ARG A 121 -25.60 -17.46 -0.96
C ARG A 121 -24.87 -18.04 -2.18
N THR A 122 -23.92 -18.94 -1.97
CA THR A 122 -23.19 -19.62 -3.05
C THR A 122 -24.05 -20.64 -3.80
N SER A 123 -25.11 -21.16 -3.15
CA SER A 123 -25.95 -22.20 -3.75
C SER A 123 -27.07 -21.68 -4.66
N ARG A 124 -27.41 -20.38 -4.62
CA ARG A 124 -28.49 -19.84 -5.47
C ARG A 124 -28.07 -19.65 -6.93
N ASP A 125 -26.79 -19.37 -7.18
CA ASP A 125 -26.24 -19.29 -8.53
C ASP A 125 -26.02 -20.69 -9.14
N ALA A 126 -26.04 -21.76 -8.31
CA ALA A 126 -25.95 -23.14 -8.76
C ALA A 126 -27.27 -23.73 -9.27
N LEU A 127 -28.40 -23.03 -9.12
CA LEU A 127 -29.73 -23.52 -9.52
C LEU A 127 -30.12 -23.17 -10.97
N VAL A 128 -29.32 -22.38 -11.69
CA VAL A 128 -29.63 -21.93 -13.06
C VAL A 128 -28.76 -22.60 -14.15
N GLY A 129 -27.77 -23.41 -13.77
CA GLY A 129 -26.94 -24.14 -14.73
C GLY A 129 -26.59 -25.55 -14.25
N ASP A 130 -27.19 -26.56 -14.89
CA ASP A 130 -26.84 -27.97 -14.76
C ASP A 130 -25.43 -28.21 -15.31
N ASP A 131 -24.39 -27.89 -14.53
CA ASP A 131 -23.05 -28.31 -14.86
C ASP A 131 -22.16 -28.57 -13.64
N SER A 132 -21.51 -29.74 -13.68
CA SER A 132 -20.63 -30.33 -12.68
C SER A 132 -19.38 -29.50 -12.34
N THR A 133 -19.12 -28.44 -13.11
CA THR A 133 -18.02 -27.49 -12.93
C THR A 133 -18.22 -26.55 -11.74
N THR A 134 -19.47 -26.25 -11.36
CA THR A 134 -19.81 -25.30 -10.27
C THR A 134 -19.42 -25.83 -8.88
N ARG A 135 -19.53 -27.15 -8.64
CA ARG A 135 -19.16 -27.78 -7.35
C ARG A 135 -17.68 -27.62 -6.96
N ARG A 136 -16.80 -27.30 -7.91
CA ARG A 136 -15.36 -27.13 -7.63
C ARG A 136 -15.05 -25.75 -7.03
N ASN A 137 -15.94 -24.76 -7.21
CA ASN A 137 -15.74 -23.39 -6.73
C ASN A 137 -16.20 -23.16 -5.28
N ASP A 138 -17.11 -23.98 -4.74
CA ASP A 138 -17.56 -23.86 -3.33
C ASP A 138 -16.41 -24.04 -2.32
N ARG A 139 -15.37 -24.79 -2.68
CA ARG A 139 -14.17 -24.94 -1.84
C ARG A 139 -13.30 -23.68 -1.77
N LEU A 140 -13.45 -22.74 -2.71
CA LEU A 140 -12.69 -21.48 -2.67
C LEU A 140 -13.16 -20.54 -1.55
N GLY A 141 -14.41 -20.65 -1.09
CA GLY A 141 -14.99 -19.80 -0.05
C GLY A 141 -14.35 -19.95 1.34
N ALA A 142 -13.76 -21.12 1.64
CA ALA A 142 -13.14 -21.38 2.93
C ALA A 142 -11.70 -20.82 3.05
N TRP A 143 -11.01 -20.60 1.93
CA TRP A 143 -9.61 -20.16 1.93
C TRP A 143 -9.38 -18.79 2.59
N PRO A 144 -10.23 -17.76 2.35
CA PRO A 144 -10.15 -16.51 3.10
C PRO A 144 -10.11 -16.66 4.62
N ALA A 145 -10.90 -17.58 5.17
CA ALA A 145 -10.94 -17.82 6.62
C ALA A 145 -9.62 -18.37 7.15
N VAL A 146 -8.92 -19.19 6.36
CA VAL A 146 -7.62 -19.78 6.71
C VAL A 146 -6.56 -18.70 6.96
N PHE A 147 -6.57 -17.60 6.20
CA PHE A 147 -5.66 -16.48 6.44
C PHE A 147 -5.85 -15.88 7.84
N GLY A 148 -7.11 -15.65 8.23
CA GLY A 148 -7.46 -15.15 9.57
C GLY A 148 -7.08 -16.13 10.68
N VAL A 149 -7.39 -17.43 10.54
CA VAL A 149 -7.10 -18.44 11.57
C VAL A 149 -5.60 -18.62 11.80
N ILE A 150 -4.83 -18.85 10.74
CA ILE A 150 -3.38 -19.09 10.87
C ILE A 150 -2.69 -17.88 11.49
N THR A 151 -3.06 -16.67 11.05
CA THR A 151 -2.47 -15.43 11.57
C THR A 151 -3.01 -15.03 12.93
N PHE A 152 -4.14 -15.58 13.39
CA PHE A 152 -4.55 -15.46 14.78
C PHE A 152 -3.73 -16.40 15.68
N LEU A 153 -3.59 -17.67 15.27
CA LEU A 153 -2.94 -18.70 16.07
C LEU A 153 -1.47 -18.39 16.32
N ILE A 154 -0.71 -17.94 15.31
CA ILE A 154 0.74 -17.74 15.48
C ILE A 154 1.08 -16.62 16.49
N PRO A 155 0.56 -15.37 16.38
CA PRO A 155 0.78 -14.33 17.37
C PRO A 155 0.18 -14.68 18.74
N ALA A 156 -0.97 -15.35 18.79
CA ALA A 156 -1.55 -15.80 20.05
C ALA A 156 -0.61 -16.78 20.77
N LEU A 157 -0.04 -17.75 20.04
CA LEU A 157 0.97 -18.66 20.59
C LEU A 157 2.22 -17.91 21.06
N ILE A 158 2.71 -16.93 20.30
CA ILE A 158 3.86 -16.09 20.70
C ILE A 158 3.54 -15.33 22.00
N LEU A 159 2.36 -14.71 22.10
CA LEU A 159 1.91 -13.98 23.30
C LEU A 159 1.74 -14.90 24.51
N ILE A 160 1.15 -16.09 24.31
CA ILE A 160 1.00 -17.09 25.36
C ILE A 160 2.38 -17.56 25.83
N GLN A 161 3.31 -17.84 24.91
CA GLN A 161 4.68 -18.21 25.25
C GLN A 161 5.39 -17.11 26.04
N ASP A 162 5.29 -15.85 25.58
CA ASP A 162 5.89 -14.68 26.25
C ASP A 162 5.36 -14.49 27.68
N ARG A 163 4.04 -14.66 27.90
CA ARG A 163 3.44 -14.54 29.24
C ARG A 163 3.66 -15.77 30.13
N SER A 164 3.64 -16.97 29.54
CA SER A 164 3.75 -18.24 30.28
C SER A 164 5.16 -18.56 30.79
N GLN A 165 6.20 -17.86 30.29
CA GLN A 165 7.58 -17.99 30.78
C GLN A 165 7.73 -17.85 32.30
N SER A 166 6.81 -17.11 32.94
CA SER A 166 6.82 -16.90 34.39
C SER A 166 6.15 -18.00 35.21
N GLN A 167 5.29 -18.84 34.61
CA GLN A 167 4.40 -19.74 35.35
C GLN A 167 4.52 -21.23 35.01
N PHE A 168 4.99 -21.60 33.81
CA PHE A 168 5.06 -23.00 33.41
C PHE A 168 6.47 -23.58 33.59
N THR A 169 6.75 -24.11 34.78
CA THR A 169 8.04 -24.73 35.14
C THR A 169 8.37 -26.00 34.33
N PHE A 170 7.40 -26.60 33.64
CA PHE A 170 7.55 -27.90 32.98
C PHE A 170 8.06 -27.85 31.53
N ILE A 171 8.03 -26.69 30.87
CA ILE A 171 8.54 -26.54 29.51
C ILE A 171 9.85 -25.77 29.60
N LYS A 172 10.97 -26.39 29.22
CA LYS A 172 12.27 -25.70 29.08
C LYS A 172 12.03 -24.37 28.36
N GLN A 173 12.35 -23.26 29.03
CA GLN A 173 11.99 -21.91 28.59
C GLN A 173 12.48 -21.65 27.17
N PHE A 174 11.55 -21.71 26.20
CA PHE A 174 11.86 -21.37 24.82
C PHE A 174 11.73 -19.85 24.67
N HIS A 175 12.87 -19.17 24.72
CA HIS A 175 12.94 -17.71 24.58
C HIS A 175 12.91 -17.33 23.10
N TYR A 176 11.72 -17.01 22.58
CA TYR A 176 11.50 -16.69 21.16
C TYR A 176 12.43 -15.59 20.63
N THR A 177 12.71 -14.58 21.45
CA THR A 177 13.57 -13.44 21.15
C THR A 177 15.06 -13.79 21.19
N LYS A 178 15.46 -14.76 22.02
CA LYS A 178 16.86 -15.17 22.21
C LYS A 178 17.28 -16.31 21.29
N VAL A 179 16.34 -17.14 20.82
CA VAL A 179 16.61 -18.26 19.91
C VAL A 179 17.20 -17.73 18.60
N LYS A 180 18.44 -18.15 18.30
CA LYS A 180 19.21 -17.68 17.14
C LYS A 180 19.22 -16.16 17.03
N GLN A 181 19.49 -15.45 18.13
CA GLN A 181 19.53 -13.97 18.14
C GLN A 181 18.21 -13.33 17.63
N GLY A 182 17.09 -14.03 17.74
CA GLY A 182 15.79 -13.56 17.27
C GLY A 182 15.60 -13.58 15.75
N TYR A 183 16.47 -14.22 14.96
CA TYR A 183 16.23 -14.45 13.52
C TYR A 183 14.97 -15.27 13.26
N PHE A 184 14.63 -16.18 14.19
CA PHE A 184 13.43 -17.00 14.08
C PHE A 184 12.16 -16.15 14.12
N GLU A 185 12.07 -15.20 15.06
CA GLU A 185 10.97 -14.24 15.16
C GLU A 185 10.80 -13.43 13.87
N GLY A 186 11.90 -12.95 13.30
CA GLY A 186 11.89 -12.22 12.03
C GLY A 186 11.43 -13.07 10.85
N ALA A 187 11.86 -14.32 10.76
CA ALA A 187 11.43 -15.23 9.69
C ALA A 187 9.91 -15.47 9.73
N ILE A 188 9.31 -15.52 10.92
CA ILE A 188 7.86 -15.69 11.08
C ILE A 188 7.11 -14.41 10.76
N LEU A 189 7.60 -13.25 11.19
CA LEU A 189 7.02 -11.96 10.80
C LEU A 189 7.10 -11.74 9.29
N LEU A 190 8.22 -12.08 8.66
CA LEU A 190 8.39 -12.05 7.21
C LEU A 190 7.40 -13.00 6.52
N PHE A 191 7.26 -14.24 7.03
CA PHE A 191 6.25 -15.17 6.55
C PHE A 191 4.84 -14.57 6.65
N MET A 192 4.48 -13.94 7.77
CA MET A 192 3.18 -13.29 7.94
C MET A 192 2.94 -12.16 6.93
N VAL A 193 3.95 -11.34 6.66
CA VAL A 193 3.86 -10.29 5.64
C VAL A 193 3.60 -10.90 4.27
N LEU A 194 4.41 -11.87 3.84
CA LEU A 194 4.23 -12.54 2.55
C LEU A 194 2.87 -13.26 2.46
N TRP A 195 2.46 -13.90 3.55
CA TRP A 195 1.18 -14.57 3.69
C TRP A 195 0.02 -13.58 3.51
N TRP A 196 0.07 -12.42 4.14
CA TRP A 196 -0.97 -11.40 4.02
C TRP A 196 -0.93 -10.59 2.72
N ILE A 197 0.20 -10.52 2.02
CA ILE A 197 0.21 -9.98 0.65
C ILE A 197 -0.70 -10.84 -0.24
N ILE A 198 -0.56 -12.16 -0.15
CA ILE A 198 -1.42 -13.11 -0.89
C ILE A 198 -2.86 -13.05 -0.35
N GLY A 199 -3.03 -13.06 0.98
CA GLY A 199 -4.33 -13.02 1.63
C GLY A 199 -5.13 -11.77 1.27
N ALA A 200 -4.55 -10.59 1.42
CA ALA A 200 -5.18 -9.33 1.03
C ALA A 200 -5.52 -9.34 -0.48
N ALA A 201 -4.63 -9.78 -1.35
CA ALA A 201 -4.91 -9.87 -2.79
C ALA A 201 -6.10 -10.80 -3.11
N ILE A 202 -6.19 -11.97 -2.48
CA ILE A 202 -7.30 -12.92 -2.70
C ILE A 202 -8.61 -12.41 -2.12
N ILE A 203 -8.58 -11.85 -0.91
CA ILE A 203 -9.76 -11.41 -0.16
C ILE A 203 -10.36 -10.15 -0.77
N THR A 204 -9.50 -9.22 -1.20
CA THR A 204 -9.86 -7.87 -1.67
C THR A 204 -9.83 -7.71 -3.18
N LYS A 205 -9.65 -8.80 -3.94
CA LYS A 205 -9.87 -8.76 -5.39
C LYS A 205 -11.32 -8.42 -5.70
N PRO A 206 -11.63 -7.79 -6.84
CA PRO A 206 -13.00 -7.68 -7.36
C PRO A 206 -13.74 -9.02 -7.31
N GLY A 207 -14.94 -9.02 -6.71
CA GLY A 207 -15.73 -10.23 -6.45
C GLY A 207 -15.19 -11.15 -5.35
N GLY A 208 -14.13 -10.71 -4.67
CA GLY A 208 -13.64 -11.34 -3.45
C GLY A 208 -14.62 -11.14 -2.30
N ILE A 209 -14.45 -11.97 -1.26
CA ILE A 209 -15.34 -12.00 -0.10
C ILE A 209 -15.40 -10.65 0.64
N ALA A 210 -14.38 -9.81 0.52
CA ALA A 210 -14.36 -8.48 1.13
C ALA A 210 -15.41 -7.51 0.56
N TYR A 211 -15.85 -7.72 -0.69
CA TYR A 211 -16.89 -6.88 -1.29
C TYR A 211 -18.28 -7.20 -0.76
N GLN A 212 -18.47 -8.38 -0.18
CA GLN A 212 -19.74 -8.75 0.44
C GLN A 212 -19.93 -8.07 1.80
N ALA A 213 -18.84 -7.69 2.47
CA ALA A 213 -18.85 -6.99 3.74
C ALA A 213 -17.63 -6.07 3.86
N SER A 214 -17.84 -4.76 3.78
CA SER A 214 -16.78 -3.74 3.80
C SER A 214 -15.87 -3.83 5.03
N ASN A 215 -16.35 -4.37 6.15
CA ASN A 215 -15.53 -4.60 7.35
C ASN A 215 -14.37 -5.59 7.10
N ILE A 216 -14.59 -6.61 6.26
CA ILE A 216 -13.55 -7.59 5.88
C ILE A 216 -12.46 -6.90 5.05
N TYR A 217 -12.87 -5.97 4.18
CA TYR A 217 -11.96 -5.19 3.36
C TYR A 217 -10.92 -4.46 4.21
N TYR A 218 -11.36 -3.60 5.13
CA TYR A 218 -10.45 -2.82 5.97
C TYR A 218 -9.66 -3.70 6.92
N SER A 219 -10.28 -4.70 7.52
CA SER A 219 -9.58 -5.57 8.47
C SER A 219 -8.49 -6.39 7.78
N SER A 220 -8.67 -6.83 6.54
CA SER A 220 -7.62 -7.54 5.77
C SER A 220 -6.41 -6.65 5.49
N TRP A 221 -6.63 -5.43 5.01
CA TRP A 221 -5.55 -4.45 4.80
C TRP A 221 -4.88 -4.04 6.12
N MET A 222 -5.66 -3.81 7.17
CA MET A 222 -5.13 -3.46 8.49
C MET A 222 -4.26 -4.58 9.04
N THR A 223 -4.64 -5.85 8.91
CA THR A 223 -3.80 -6.97 9.33
C THR A 223 -2.48 -7.00 8.56
N LEU A 224 -2.49 -6.80 7.24
CA LEU A 224 -1.27 -6.71 6.44
C LEU A 224 -0.35 -5.58 6.94
N PHE A 225 -0.90 -4.39 7.17
CA PHE A 225 -0.11 -3.25 7.67
C PHE A 225 0.44 -3.48 9.07
N LEU A 226 -0.31 -4.14 9.96
CA LEU A 226 0.17 -4.51 11.29
C LEU A 226 1.30 -5.55 11.23
N CYS A 227 1.25 -6.50 10.29
CA CYS A 227 2.36 -7.43 10.04
C CYS A 227 3.63 -6.69 9.59
N ILE A 228 3.49 -5.76 8.63
CA ILE A 228 4.62 -4.93 8.14
C ILE A 228 5.18 -4.06 9.27
N TYR A 229 4.30 -3.42 10.04
CA TYR A 229 4.68 -2.58 11.18
C TYR A 229 5.46 -3.38 12.23
N THR A 230 4.96 -4.57 12.59
CA THR A 230 5.61 -5.41 13.60
C THR A 230 6.95 -5.97 13.09
N LEU A 231 7.04 -6.32 11.80
CA LEU A 231 8.32 -6.68 11.15
C LEU A 231 9.32 -5.52 11.18
N ASN A 232 8.87 -4.30 10.93
CA ASN A 232 9.72 -3.11 10.97
C ASN A 232 10.19 -2.75 12.40
N LEU A 233 9.34 -2.94 13.41
CA LEU A 233 9.76 -2.84 14.81
C LEU A 233 10.76 -3.92 15.21
N TRP A 234 10.72 -5.08 14.58
CA TRP A 234 11.68 -6.14 14.82
C TRP A 234 13.04 -5.84 14.17
N SER A 235 13.07 -5.22 12.99
CA SER A 235 14.32 -4.87 12.32
C SER A 235 14.99 -3.62 12.89
N GLY A 236 14.25 -2.59 13.29
CA GLY A 236 14.83 -1.26 13.61
C GLY A 236 15.78 -1.17 14.83
N PRO A 237 15.48 -1.76 16.01
CA PRO A 237 16.30 -1.57 17.22
C PRO A 237 17.40 -2.62 17.43
N SER A 238 17.45 -3.66 16.60
CA SER A 238 18.34 -4.79 16.82
C SER A 238 19.58 -4.62 15.94
N ASP A 239 20.78 -4.93 16.44
CA ASP A 239 22.04 -5.01 15.67
C ASP A 239 22.04 -6.11 14.57
N LYS A 240 20.88 -6.39 13.99
CA LYS A 240 20.68 -7.38 12.93
C LYS A 240 20.85 -6.61 11.64
N ASP A 241 21.82 -7.00 10.81
CA ASP A 241 22.11 -6.43 9.47
C ASP A 241 20.97 -6.68 8.44
N ILE A 242 19.71 -6.52 8.85
CA ILE A 242 18.54 -6.68 8.01
C ILE A 242 17.95 -5.31 7.80
N LEU A 243 17.98 -4.83 6.56
CA LEU A 243 17.42 -3.54 6.18
C LEU A 243 16.01 -3.38 6.75
N SER A 244 15.84 -2.42 7.66
CA SER A 244 14.51 -2.05 8.14
C SER A 244 13.78 -1.25 7.06
N VAL A 245 12.44 -1.32 7.05
CA VAL A 245 11.65 -0.47 6.13
C VAL A 245 11.98 1.00 6.43
N ASN A 246 12.16 1.35 7.70
CA ASN A 246 12.58 2.67 8.12
C ASN A 246 13.92 3.10 7.53
N GLU A 247 14.91 2.21 7.40
CA GLU A 247 16.18 2.51 6.70
C GLU A 247 15.95 2.69 5.20
N ILE A 248 15.23 1.77 4.56
CA ILE A 248 14.93 1.81 3.13
C ILE A 248 14.25 3.13 2.77
N VAL A 249 13.24 3.54 3.55
CA VAL A 249 12.46 4.75 3.27
C VAL A 249 12.98 5.99 4.00
N GLY A 250 14.01 5.85 4.84
CA GLY A 250 14.53 6.89 5.72
C GLY A 250 15.68 7.71 5.14
N VAL A 251 16.15 7.36 3.94
CA VAL A 251 17.23 8.07 3.24
C VAL A 251 16.90 9.56 3.06
N SER A 252 15.62 9.88 2.82
CA SER A 252 15.16 11.26 2.66
C SER A 252 13.76 11.48 3.24
N TYR A 253 13.46 12.71 3.63
CA TYR A 253 12.18 13.09 4.23
C TYR A 253 10.98 12.81 3.33
N THR A 254 11.11 13.01 2.00
CA THR A 254 10.03 12.81 1.03
C THR A 254 9.93 11.38 0.51
N LEU A 255 10.98 10.56 0.67
CA LEU A 255 11.08 9.21 0.11
C LEU A 255 9.95 8.29 0.57
N LYS A 256 9.56 8.38 1.85
CA LYS A 256 8.41 7.62 2.39
C LYS A 256 7.14 7.85 1.57
N SER A 257 6.87 9.10 1.22
CA SER A 257 5.67 9.51 0.51
C SER A 257 5.72 9.11 -0.96
N TRP A 258 6.91 9.14 -1.57
CA TRP A 258 7.13 8.60 -2.92
C TRP A 258 6.85 7.09 -3.01
N TRP A 259 7.28 6.30 -2.01
CA TRP A 259 6.96 4.88 -1.93
C TRP A 259 5.45 4.62 -1.77
N ILE A 260 4.78 5.40 -0.91
CA ILE A 260 3.32 5.29 -0.76
C ILE A 260 2.62 5.59 -2.08
N LEU A 261 3.01 6.68 -2.76
CA LEU A 261 2.47 7.05 -4.06
C LEU A 261 2.70 5.97 -5.13
N PHE A 262 3.90 5.39 -5.18
CA PHE A 262 4.22 4.30 -6.10
C PHE A 262 3.31 3.10 -5.90
N LEU A 263 3.20 2.63 -4.65
CA LEU A 263 2.39 1.46 -4.32
C LEU A 263 0.90 1.72 -4.57
N SER A 264 0.37 2.88 -4.18
CA SER A 264 -1.03 3.22 -4.45
C SER A 264 -1.31 3.37 -5.95
N SER A 265 -0.36 3.90 -6.72
CA SER A 265 -0.45 4.00 -8.18
C SER A 265 -0.48 2.62 -8.84
N CYS A 266 0.29 1.65 -8.34
CA CYS A 266 0.22 0.25 -8.77
C CYS A 266 -1.18 -0.36 -8.53
N VAL A 267 -1.81 -0.06 -7.37
CA VAL A 267 -3.18 -0.52 -7.08
C VAL A 267 -4.16 0.11 -8.05
N VAL A 268 -4.12 1.43 -8.25
CA VAL A 268 -5.00 2.12 -9.21
C VAL A 268 -4.83 1.55 -10.62
N PHE A 269 -3.61 1.40 -11.09
CA PHE A 269 -3.29 0.85 -12.40
C PHE A 269 -3.84 -0.58 -12.57
N GLY A 270 -3.53 -1.48 -11.62
CA GLY A 270 -3.97 -2.88 -11.68
C GLY A 270 -5.49 -3.03 -11.60
N CYS A 271 -6.14 -2.29 -10.71
CA CYS A 271 -7.61 -2.28 -10.60
C CYS A 271 -8.27 -1.74 -11.87
N SER A 272 -7.70 -0.68 -12.46
CA SER A 272 -8.25 -0.07 -13.68
C SER A 272 -8.08 -0.97 -14.90
N ILE A 273 -6.97 -1.70 -15.05
CA ILE A 273 -6.79 -2.72 -16.10
C ILE A 273 -7.84 -3.82 -15.96
N HIS A 274 -7.97 -4.37 -14.76
CA HIS A 274 -8.94 -5.43 -14.52
C HIS A 274 -10.38 -4.94 -14.81
N LEU A 275 -10.71 -3.72 -14.38
CA LEU A 275 -11.99 -3.09 -14.67
C LEU A 275 -12.20 -2.89 -16.17
N HIS A 276 -11.19 -2.38 -16.87
CA HIS A 276 -11.23 -2.15 -18.31
C HIS A 276 -11.51 -3.45 -19.08
N ILE A 277 -10.82 -4.55 -18.75
CA ILE A 277 -11.05 -5.87 -19.37
C ILE A 277 -12.48 -6.36 -19.15
N ARG A 278 -13.08 -6.08 -17.98
CA ARG A 278 -14.47 -6.47 -17.72
C ARG A 278 -15.49 -5.57 -18.40
N ILE A 279 -15.29 -4.25 -18.36
CA ILE A 279 -16.23 -3.27 -18.92
C ILE A 279 -16.16 -3.25 -20.45
N SER A 280 -15.00 -3.50 -21.05
CA SER A 280 -14.82 -3.50 -22.51
C SER A 280 -15.76 -4.48 -23.23
N TYR A 281 -16.30 -5.46 -22.52
CA TYR A 281 -17.27 -6.42 -23.04
C TYR A 281 -18.72 -5.88 -23.05
N TYR A 282 -19.06 -4.90 -22.20
CA TYR A 282 -20.45 -4.53 -21.93
C TYR A 282 -20.82 -3.06 -22.21
N SER A 283 -19.86 -2.14 -22.31
CA SER A 283 -20.19 -0.70 -22.33
C SER A 283 -19.18 0.16 -23.08
N ASP A 284 -19.68 1.25 -23.66
CA ASP A 284 -18.93 2.36 -24.26
C ASP A 284 -18.16 3.23 -23.23
N ASN A 285 -18.29 2.97 -21.92
CA ASN A 285 -17.56 3.66 -20.83
C ASN A 285 -16.04 3.32 -20.77
N GLN A 286 -15.42 3.05 -21.91
CA GLN A 286 -13.98 2.89 -22.05
C GLN A 286 -13.15 4.14 -21.67
N PRO A 287 -13.58 5.41 -21.88
CA PRO A 287 -12.68 6.55 -21.65
C PRO A 287 -12.28 6.71 -20.18
N ASP A 288 -13.19 6.49 -19.22
CA ASP A 288 -12.90 6.67 -17.80
C ASP A 288 -11.92 5.62 -17.27
N THR A 289 -12.08 4.38 -17.72
CA THR A 289 -11.17 3.28 -17.36
C THR A 289 -9.78 3.48 -17.98
N LEU A 290 -9.69 3.93 -19.23
CA LEU A 290 -8.43 4.28 -19.89
C LEU A 290 -7.75 5.48 -19.23
N PHE A 291 -8.53 6.48 -18.81
CA PHE A 291 -8.04 7.62 -18.05
C PHE A 291 -7.42 7.16 -16.72
N ALA A 292 -8.10 6.29 -15.97
CA ALA A 292 -7.59 5.73 -14.71
C ALA A 292 -6.31 4.91 -14.88
N ILE A 293 -6.23 4.07 -15.93
CA ILE A 293 -5.01 3.32 -16.29
C ILE A 293 -3.86 4.29 -16.56
N THR A 294 -4.11 5.32 -17.37
CA THR A 294 -3.09 6.32 -17.73
C THR A 294 -2.61 7.08 -16.50
N LEU A 295 -3.54 7.52 -15.65
CA LEU A 295 -3.26 8.25 -14.41
C LEU A 295 -2.39 7.44 -13.44
N GLY A 296 -2.74 6.16 -13.24
CA GLY A 296 -1.97 5.22 -12.42
C GLY A 296 -0.58 4.97 -13.01
N LEU A 297 -0.46 4.75 -14.32
CA LEU A 297 0.82 4.50 -15.00
C LEU A 297 1.76 5.70 -14.93
N VAL A 298 1.27 6.90 -15.21
CA VAL A 298 2.07 8.15 -15.15
C VAL A 298 2.61 8.36 -13.73
N SER A 299 1.74 8.21 -12.73
CA SER A 299 2.12 8.37 -11.32
C SER A 299 3.12 7.32 -10.86
N MET A 300 2.95 6.07 -11.29
CA MET A 300 3.87 4.96 -11.03
C MET A 300 5.27 5.22 -11.62
N ILE A 301 5.35 5.73 -12.86
CA ILE A 301 6.64 6.03 -13.51
C ILE A 301 7.35 7.20 -12.82
N ILE A 302 6.63 8.30 -12.54
CA ILE A 302 7.21 9.49 -11.89
C ILE A 302 7.70 9.14 -10.48
N SER A 303 6.90 8.41 -9.70
CA SER A 303 7.29 8.00 -8.35
C SER A 303 8.49 7.05 -8.36
N LEU A 304 8.52 6.05 -9.25
CA LEU A 304 9.67 5.16 -9.41
C LEU A 304 10.95 5.92 -9.76
N PHE A 305 10.87 6.89 -10.68
CA PHE A 305 12.00 7.74 -11.04
C PHE A 305 12.55 8.48 -9.82
N HIS A 306 11.68 9.11 -9.01
CA HIS A 306 12.12 9.82 -7.80
C HIS A 306 12.67 8.88 -6.72
N ILE A 307 12.10 7.68 -6.56
CA ILE A 307 12.64 6.66 -5.65
C ILE A 307 14.09 6.33 -6.05
N LEU A 308 14.36 6.11 -7.34
CA LEU A 308 15.71 5.83 -7.84
C LEU A 308 16.68 7.01 -7.64
N VAL A 309 16.19 8.25 -7.79
CA VAL A 309 16.96 9.46 -7.49
C VAL A 309 17.38 9.53 -6.03
N HIS A 310 16.46 9.28 -5.09
CA HIS A 310 16.76 9.26 -3.64
C HIS A 310 17.74 8.14 -3.25
N TYR A 311 17.83 7.06 -4.03
CA TYR A 311 18.86 6.03 -3.83
C TYR A 311 20.18 6.35 -4.55
N ASN A 312 20.37 7.56 -5.09
CA ASN A 312 21.57 7.98 -5.80
C ASN A 312 21.98 7.07 -6.98
N VAL A 313 21.05 6.29 -7.54
CA VAL A 313 21.31 5.35 -8.64
C VAL A 313 21.90 6.06 -9.88
N PHE A 314 21.61 7.35 -10.03
CA PHE A 314 22.09 8.18 -11.15
C PHE A 314 23.31 9.05 -10.81
N THR A 315 23.74 9.14 -9.55
CA THR A 315 24.76 10.10 -9.09
C THR A 315 26.19 9.54 -9.23
N ASP A 316 26.39 8.23 -9.14
CA ASP A 316 27.73 7.64 -8.98
C ASP A 316 28.59 7.55 -10.24
N ASN A 317 28.02 7.73 -11.44
CA ASN A 317 28.78 7.51 -12.68
C ASN A 317 29.74 8.64 -13.08
N ASN A 318 29.82 9.75 -12.34
CA ASN A 318 30.59 10.93 -12.77
C ASN A 318 31.88 11.20 -11.96
N ASN A 319 32.16 10.46 -10.87
CA ASN A 319 33.30 10.75 -10.00
C ASN A 319 34.62 10.04 -10.38
N ASN A 320 34.64 9.15 -11.38
CA ASN A 320 35.83 8.37 -11.74
C ASN A 320 36.72 8.97 -12.85
N ASN A 321 36.41 10.16 -13.39
CA ASN A 321 37.19 10.74 -14.52
C ASN A 321 38.11 11.91 -14.15
N ASN A 322 38.31 12.24 -12.86
CA ASN A 322 39.20 13.32 -12.44
C ASN A 322 40.66 12.89 -12.21
N THR A 323 41.21 12.10 -13.13
CA THR A 323 42.65 11.82 -13.17
C THR A 323 43.21 12.00 -14.58
N THR A 324 42.98 13.14 -15.23
CA THR A 324 44.00 13.84 -16.05
C THR A 324 43.43 15.14 -16.62
N GLY A 325 44.18 16.23 -16.45
CA GLY A 325 43.75 17.60 -16.71
C GLY A 325 43.40 17.91 -18.16
N GLY A 326 42.43 18.81 -18.31
CA GLY A 326 42.03 19.33 -19.62
C GLY A 326 40.73 20.12 -19.54
N SER A 327 40.82 21.36 -19.06
CA SER A 327 39.75 22.35 -19.05
C SER A 327 39.12 22.56 -20.43
N THR A 328 37.80 22.41 -20.56
CA THR A 328 36.97 23.38 -21.30
C THR A 328 35.53 23.35 -20.76
N SER A 329 35.25 24.39 -19.98
CA SER A 329 33.99 24.69 -19.30
C SER A 329 32.91 25.10 -20.30
N THR A 330 32.01 24.21 -20.71
CA THR A 330 30.84 24.61 -21.54
C THR A 330 29.60 23.72 -21.46
N SER A 331 29.43 22.86 -20.44
CA SER A 331 28.23 22.00 -20.32
C SER A 331 27.52 22.08 -18.96
N THR A 332 27.52 23.27 -18.33
CA THR A 332 26.94 23.50 -16.98
C THR A 332 25.41 23.71 -16.98
N MET A 333 24.71 23.74 -18.12
CA MET A 333 23.26 24.02 -18.14
C MET A 333 22.34 22.79 -18.05
N MET A 334 22.85 21.56 -18.11
CA MET A 334 22.01 20.35 -17.98
C MET A 334 22.37 19.46 -16.78
N SER A 335 23.21 19.96 -15.87
CA SER A 335 23.20 19.52 -14.47
C SER A 335 22.04 20.24 -13.77
N MET A 336 20.82 20.02 -14.26
CA MET A 336 19.61 20.53 -13.61
C MET A 336 19.43 19.70 -12.36
N ASN A 337 20.08 20.11 -11.26
CA ASN A 337 19.92 19.69 -9.85
C ASN A 337 18.89 18.57 -9.63
N ILE A 338 19.22 17.36 -10.07
CA ILE A 338 18.56 16.13 -9.63
C ILE A 338 19.15 15.81 -8.25
N GLN A 339 19.01 16.77 -7.33
CA GLN A 339 19.40 16.64 -5.95
C GLN A 339 18.12 16.44 -5.15
N GLU A 340 18.19 15.61 -4.12
CA GLU A 340 17.11 15.44 -3.15
C GLU A 340 16.63 16.81 -2.64
N GLY A 341 15.33 17.08 -2.69
CA GLY A 341 14.77 18.39 -2.34
C GLY A 341 15.01 19.48 -3.39
N GLY A 342 15.32 19.13 -4.64
CA GLY A 342 15.45 20.06 -5.75
C GLY A 342 14.12 20.63 -6.23
N LEU A 343 14.16 21.71 -7.02
CA LEU A 343 12.97 22.33 -7.64
C LEU A 343 12.20 21.35 -8.54
N PHE A 344 12.92 20.44 -9.21
CA PHE A 344 12.31 19.44 -10.08
C PHE A 344 11.36 18.51 -9.31
N GLU A 345 11.76 18.04 -8.13
CA GLU A 345 10.90 17.22 -7.26
C GLU A 345 9.62 17.96 -6.85
N LEU A 346 9.73 19.26 -6.54
CA LEU A 346 8.57 20.09 -6.24
C LEU A 346 7.63 20.22 -7.44
N LEU A 347 8.17 20.51 -8.63
CA LEU A 347 7.37 20.66 -9.85
C LEU A 347 6.63 19.37 -10.21
N CYS A 348 7.30 18.22 -10.12
CA CYS A 348 6.68 16.90 -10.32
C CYS A 348 5.59 16.64 -9.27
N SER A 349 5.83 16.94 -7.99
CA SER A 349 4.81 16.78 -6.95
C SER A 349 3.59 17.67 -7.20
N PHE A 350 3.78 18.92 -7.62
CA PHE A 350 2.69 19.84 -7.92
C PHE A 350 1.88 19.40 -9.14
N PHE A 351 2.56 18.94 -10.20
CA PHE A 351 1.91 18.32 -11.35
C PHE A 351 1.05 17.11 -10.95
N LEU A 352 1.58 16.24 -10.09
CA LEU A 352 0.86 15.09 -9.56
C LEU A 352 -0.36 15.49 -8.71
N ILE A 353 -0.26 16.55 -7.89
CA ILE A 353 -1.41 17.08 -7.15
C ILE A 353 -2.51 17.52 -8.12
N LEU A 354 -2.17 18.31 -9.15
CA LEU A 354 -3.17 18.80 -10.11
C LEU A 354 -3.88 17.66 -10.84
N ILE A 355 -3.11 16.69 -11.36
CA ILE A 355 -3.69 15.57 -12.10
C ILE A 355 -4.52 14.65 -11.17
N TRP A 356 -4.11 14.45 -9.91
CA TRP A 356 -4.88 13.66 -8.95
C TRP A 356 -6.10 14.38 -8.39
N ILE A 357 -6.13 15.72 -8.33
CA ILE A 357 -7.37 16.46 -8.03
C ILE A 357 -8.43 16.16 -9.09
N ILE A 358 -8.06 16.25 -10.37
CA ILE A 358 -8.94 15.91 -11.49
C ILE A 358 -9.29 14.41 -11.46
N GLY A 359 -8.29 13.57 -11.21
CA GLY A 359 -8.43 12.13 -11.08
C GLY A 359 -9.44 11.72 -10.03
N VAL A 360 -9.29 12.20 -8.80
CA VAL A 360 -10.23 11.95 -7.70
C VAL A 360 -11.61 12.50 -8.06
N ALA A 361 -11.72 13.72 -8.59
CA ALA A 361 -13.01 14.28 -8.96
C ALA A 361 -13.78 13.43 -9.99
N ILE A 362 -13.10 12.86 -10.99
CA ILE A 362 -13.74 12.00 -12.01
C ILE A 362 -14.00 10.60 -11.46
N LEU A 363 -12.96 9.95 -10.91
CA LEU A 363 -13.03 8.55 -10.51
C LEU A 363 -13.94 8.33 -9.30
N THR A 364 -14.08 9.33 -8.42
CA THR A 364 -14.83 9.22 -7.17
C THR A 364 -16.11 10.06 -7.15
N ALA A 365 -16.48 10.70 -8.26
CA ALA A 365 -17.79 11.34 -8.41
C ALA A 365 -18.94 10.35 -8.21
N ASP A 366 -20.12 10.86 -7.90
CA ASP A 366 -21.35 10.07 -7.96
C ASP A 366 -21.49 9.48 -9.37
N ASN A 367 -21.58 8.15 -9.49
CA ASN A 367 -21.50 7.35 -10.73
C ASN A 367 -20.10 7.17 -11.34
N GLY A 368 -19.05 7.69 -10.71
CA GLY A 368 -17.67 7.44 -11.09
C GLY A 368 -17.27 5.98 -10.84
N ILE A 369 -16.35 5.46 -11.67
CA ILE A 369 -15.93 4.05 -11.64
C ILE A 369 -15.27 3.59 -10.32
N GLY A 370 -14.80 4.53 -9.49
CA GLY A 370 -14.33 4.27 -8.13
C GLY A 370 -15.43 4.41 -7.07
N ALA A 371 -16.45 5.23 -7.29
CA ALA A 371 -17.52 5.47 -6.31
C ALA A 371 -18.50 4.30 -6.17
N THR A 372 -18.49 3.33 -7.07
CA THR A 372 -19.34 2.11 -7.03
C THR A 372 -18.95 1.14 -5.91
N MET A 373 -18.42 1.62 -4.78
CA MET A 373 -18.12 0.85 -3.57
C MET A 373 -19.35 0.16 -3.00
N GLU A 374 -20.53 0.70 -3.27
CA GLU A 374 -21.78 0.06 -2.99
C GLU A 374 -22.41 -0.43 -4.30
N GLY A 375 -22.53 -1.75 -4.47
CA GLY A 375 -23.54 -2.33 -5.35
C GLY A 375 -24.95 -2.11 -4.79
N SER A 376 -25.26 -0.91 -4.26
CA SER A 376 -26.46 -0.63 -3.46
C SER A 376 -27.68 -0.24 -4.28
N GLU A 377 -27.56 0.08 -5.57
CA GLU A 377 -28.77 0.35 -6.36
C GLU A 377 -29.53 -0.92 -6.79
N CYS A 378 -29.00 -2.12 -6.46
CA CYS A 378 -29.77 -3.36 -6.46
C CYS A 378 -30.20 -3.81 -5.06
N LYS A 379 -30.17 -2.92 -4.07
CA LYS A 379 -30.78 -3.14 -2.77
C LYS A 379 -32.23 -2.67 -2.89
N THR A 380 -33.10 -3.59 -3.30
CA THR A 380 -34.55 -3.41 -3.31
C THR A 380 -34.98 -2.69 -2.03
N ASP A 381 -35.69 -1.58 -2.19
CA ASP A 381 -36.32 -0.82 -1.12
C ASP A 381 -37.00 -1.76 -0.10
N PHE A 382 -36.31 -2.03 1.00
CA PHE A 382 -36.88 -2.66 2.20
C PHE A 382 -37.46 -1.58 3.14
N SER A 383 -37.91 -0.47 2.53
CA SER A 383 -38.27 0.79 3.18
C SER A 383 -39.77 1.11 3.05
N SER A 384 -40.63 0.08 2.96
CA SER A 384 -42.03 0.24 3.33
C SER A 384 -42.34 -0.70 4.49
N GLY A 385 -42.63 -0.10 5.65
CA GLY A 385 -42.92 -0.76 6.90
C GLY A 385 -44.26 -1.48 6.88
N GLU A 386 -44.34 -2.60 6.17
CA GLU A 386 -45.45 -3.54 6.33
C GLU A 386 -45.11 -4.60 7.37
N THR A 387 -45.90 -4.53 8.43
CA THR A 387 -45.98 -5.39 9.59
C THR A 387 -45.79 -6.88 9.29
N TRP A 388 -45.00 -7.51 10.16
CA TRP A 388 -44.56 -8.91 10.22
C TRP A 388 -45.62 -10.02 10.27
N ASN A 389 -46.83 -9.85 9.71
CA ASN A 389 -47.88 -10.86 9.78
C ASN A 389 -48.65 -11.02 8.46
N SER A 390 -48.07 -11.70 7.47
CA SER A 390 -48.74 -12.82 6.77
C SER A 390 -47.89 -13.42 5.64
N PRO A 391 -48.04 -14.74 5.36
CA PRO A 391 -47.13 -15.50 4.51
C PRO A 391 -47.70 -15.66 3.10
N SER A 392 -47.12 -14.98 2.11
CA SER A 392 -47.05 -15.43 0.71
C SER A 392 -46.30 -14.38 -0.12
N TYR A 393 -44.97 -14.35 0.02
CA TYR A 393 -44.13 -13.68 -0.97
C TYR A 393 -44.24 -14.45 -2.28
N SER A 394 -45.06 -13.92 -3.18
CA SER A 394 -44.99 -14.19 -4.61
C SER A 394 -43.56 -13.90 -5.08
N THR A 395 -42.82 -14.94 -5.44
CA THR A 395 -41.44 -14.88 -5.94
C THR A 395 -41.33 -14.32 -7.37
N THR A 396 -42.26 -13.47 -7.81
CA THR A 396 -42.33 -12.97 -9.21
C THR A 396 -42.02 -11.48 -9.40
N ASP A 397 -41.80 -10.70 -8.34
CA ASP A 397 -41.25 -9.33 -8.49
C ASP A 397 -39.71 -9.34 -8.50
N SER A 398 -39.16 -10.13 -9.42
CA SER A 398 -37.72 -10.38 -9.62
C SER A 398 -37.01 -9.40 -10.56
N ASN A 399 -37.59 -8.23 -10.83
CA ASN A 399 -37.02 -7.29 -11.81
C ASN A 399 -36.41 -6.06 -11.14
N CYS A 400 -35.52 -6.29 -10.17
CA CYS A 400 -34.53 -5.26 -9.86
C CYS A 400 -33.69 -5.08 -11.13
N THR A 401 -33.85 -3.94 -11.79
CA THR A 401 -33.18 -3.64 -13.05
C THR A 401 -32.47 -2.30 -12.87
N ILE A 402 -31.19 -2.23 -13.25
CA ILE A 402 -30.49 -0.97 -13.32
C ILE A 402 -30.75 -0.40 -14.71
N ILE A 403 -31.20 0.85 -14.75
CA ILE A 403 -31.40 1.58 -16.00
C ILE A 403 -30.10 2.35 -16.26
N LEU A 404 -29.25 1.83 -17.15
CA LEU A 404 -28.07 2.52 -17.62
C LEU A 404 -28.49 3.49 -18.73
N TYR A 405 -28.16 4.76 -18.55
CA TYR A 405 -28.37 5.79 -19.57
C TYR A 405 -27.07 5.93 -20.38
N TYR A 406 -27.17 5.76 -21.69
CA TYR A 406 -26.08 6.07 -22.60
C TYR A 406 -26.58 7.04 -23.67
N GLU A 407 -25.76 8.04 -23.96
CA GLU A 407 -26.04 9.00 -25.03
C GLU A 407 -25.36 8.47 -26.30
N ASN A 408 -26.14 8.17 -27.33
CA ASN A 408 -25.57 7.74 -28.60
C ASN A 408 -24.88 8.92 -29.32
N SER A 409 -24.17 8.64 -30.41
CA SER A 409 -23.47 9.66 -31.22
C SER A 409 -24.38 10.75 -31.82
N GLN A 410 -25.71 10.61 -31.73
CA GLN A 410 -26.69 11.59 -32.18
C GLN A 410 -27.25 12.45 -31.02
N GLY A 411 -26.72 12.31 -29.82
CA GLY A 411 -27.22 12.99 -28.62
C GLY A 411 -28.53 12.39 -28.07
N LEU A 412 -28.90 11.18 -28.52
CA LEU A 412 -30.11 10.50 -28.07
C LEU A 412 -29.78 9.65 -26.84
N VAL A 413 -30.30 10.08 -25.68
CA VAL A 413 -30.21 9.32 -24.44
C VAL A 413 -31.11 8.10 -24.55
N SER A 414 -30.48 6.93 -24.64
CA SER A 414 -31.14 5.62 -24.69
C SER A 414 -30.97 4.95 -23.33
N ASN A 415 -31.99 4.20 -22.89
CA ASN A 415 -31.95 3.49 -21.63
C ASN A 415 -31.78 1.98 -21.86
N TYR A 416 -30.69 1.42 -21.35
CA TYR A 416 -30.47 -0.02 -21.33
C TYR A 416 -30.82 -0.53 -19.94
N THR A 417 -31.88 -1.35 -19.87
CA THR A 417 -32.38 -1.90 -18.61
C THR A 417 -31.75 -3.26 -18.42
N VAL A 418 -30.79 -3.38 -17.50
CA VAL A 418 -30.09 -4.64 -17.21
C VAL A 418 -30.65 -5.24 -15.94
N PRO A 419 -31.13 -6.49 -15.96
CA PRO A 419 -31.48 -7.20 -14.74
C PRO A 419 -30.28 -7.19 -13.78
N CYS A 420 -30.51 -6.87 -12.50
CA CYS A 420 -29.49 -6.95 -11.45
C CYS A 420 -28.88 -8.36 -11.30
N ALA A 421 -29.55 -9.38 -11.84
CA ALA A 421 -29.03 -10.74 -11.94
C ALA A 421 -27.92 -10.88 -13.00
N GLU A 422 -27.93 -10.04 -14.03
CA GLU A 422 -26.98 -10.06 -15.16
C GLU A 422 -25.82 -9.09 -14.96
N LEU A 423 -25.97 -8.08 -14.09
CA LEU A 423 -24.88 -7.18 -13.74
C LEU A 423 -23.83 -7.92 -12.89
N PRO A 424 -22.56 -7.94 -13.30
CA PRO A 424 -21.49 -8.47 -12.47
C PRO A 424 -21.43 -7.62 -11.20
N ARG A 425 -21.83 -8.20 -10.05
CA ARG A 425 -21.84 -7.55 -8.71
C ARG A 425 -20.44 -7.21 -8.16
N ASP A 426 -19.44 -7.26 -9.03
CA ASP A 426 -18.03 -7.31 -8.72
C ASP A 426 -17.29 -6.13 -9.37
N ILE A 427 -17.81 -4.91 -9.19
CA ILE A 427 -17.07 -3.73 -9.63
C ILE A 427 -16.03 -3.41 -8.54
N PRO A 428 -14.72 -3.41 -8.83
CA PRO A 428 -13.63 -3.13 -7.88
C PRO A 428 -13.57 -1.67 -7.36
N GLY A 429 -14.71 -1.02 -7.17
CA GLY A 429 -14.80 0.40 -6.84
C GLY A 429 -13.98 0.78 -5.61
N SER A 430 -13.98 -0.07 -4.56
CA SER A 430 -13.31 0.24 -3.30
C SER A 430 -11.80 0.43 -3.39
N ASN A 431 -11.11 -0.43 -4.14
CA ASN A 431 -9.65 -0.36 -4.24
C ASN A 431 -9.24 0.83 -5.08
N LEU A 432 -10.00 1.09 -6.15
CA LEU A 432 -9.79 2.23 -7.04
C LEU A 432 -10.04 3.55 -6.30
N TYR A 433 -11.12 3.62 -5.52
CA TYR A 433 -11.46 4.77 -4.68
C TYR A 433 -10.34 5.08 -3.69
N TYR A 434 -9.95 4.10 -2.88
CA TYR A 434 -8.90 4.29 -1.88
C TYR A 434 -7.54 4.57 -2.51
N GLY A 435 -7.19 3.85 -3.57
CA GLY A 435 -5.96 4.08 -4.31
C GLY A 435 -5.87 5.51 -4.82
N ALA A 436 -6.94 6.05 -5.41
CA ALA A 436 -6.98 7.42 -5.93
C ALA A 436 -6.78 8.46 -4.83
N TRP A 437 -7.48 8.32 -3.69
CA TRP A 437 -7.33 9.23 -2.55
C TRP A 437 -5.93 9.15 -1.92
N ILE A 438 -5.36 7.96 -1.76
CA ILE A 438 -4.00 7.78 -1.23
C ILE A 438 -2.97 8.41 -2.18
N CYS A 439 -3.14 8.27 -3.50
CA CYS A 439 -2.28 8.95 -4.47
C CYS A 439 -2.34 10.48 -4.34
N LEU A 440 -3.53 11.06 -4.18
CA LEU A 440 -3.69 12.50 -3.97
C LEU A 440 -3.01 12.95 -2.67
N LEU A 441 -3.31 12.29 -1.55
CA LEU A 441 -2.79 12.66 -0.24
C LEU A 441 -1.26 12.49 -0.15
N SER A 442 -0.72 11.42 -0.74
CA SER A 442 0.74 11.22 -0.80
C SER A 442 1.42 12.28 -1.67
N SER A 443 0.80 12.71 -2.77
CA SER A 443 1.31 13.82 -3.59
C SER A 443 1.36 15.13 -2.81
N ILE A 444 0.32 15.44 -2.03
CA ILE A 444 0.29 16.61 -1.13
C ILE A 444 1.37 16.51 -0.05
N ASP A 445 1.50 15.34 0.59
CA ASP A 445 2.49 15.09 1.64
C ASP A 445 3.93 15.24 1.13
N ILE A 446 4.23 14.84 -0.12
CA ILE A 446 5.53 15.10 -0.77
C ILE A 446 5.82 16.60 -0.79
N SER A 447 4.88 17.44 -1.27
CA SER A 447 5.10 18.89 -1.35
C SER A 447 5.26 19.53 0.04
N LEU A 448 4.49 19.08 1.05
CA LEU A 448 4.61 19.57 2.42
C LEU A 448 5.97 19.21 3.03
N LYS A 449 6.41 17.96 2.87
CA LYS A 449 7.71 17.48 3.38
C LYS A 449 8.88 18.10 2.64
N TRP A 450 8.75 18.35 1.34
CA TRP A 450 9.75 19.10 0.58
C TRP A 450 9.98 20.49 1.19
N LYS A 451 8.89 21.22 1.51
CA LYS A 451 8.97 22.53 2.15
C LYS A 451 9.62 22.45 3.54
N ALA A 452 9.27 21.43 4.33
CA ALA A 452 9.89 21.20 5.64
C ALA A 452 11.40 20.91 5.53
N ALA A 453 11.80 20.06 4.58
CA ALA A 453 13.20 19.76 4.32
C ALA A 453 13.99 21.01 3.89
N GLN A 454 13.39 21.87 3.06
CA GLN A 454 14.03 23.13 2.65
C GLN A 454 14.20 24.09 3.83
N ALA A 455 13.19 24.22 4.70
CA ALA A 455 13.26 25.04 5.90
C ALA A 455 14.38 24.58 6.85
N LEU A 456 14.55 23.27 7.02
CA LEU A 456 15.63 22.69 7.82
C LEU A 456 17.01 23.00 7.23
N ARG A 457 17.16 22.97 5.90
CA ARG A 457 18.42 23.34 5.23
C ARG A 457 18.77 24.81 5.42
N PHE A 458 17.78 25.71 5.36
CA PHE A 458 18.03 27.13 5.64
C PHE A 458 18.41 27.37 7.11
N ALA A 459 17.75 26.66 8.04
CA ALA A 459 18.08 26.73 9.45
C ALA A 459 19.52 26.23 9.73
N SER A 460 19.93 25.10 9.17
CA SER A 460 21.29 24.58 9.35
C SER A 460 22.36 25.47 8.72
N GLN A 461 22.12 26.02 7.53
CA GLN A 461 23.04 26.97 6.89
C GLN A 461 23.21 28.25 7.73
N SER A 462 22.13 28.77 8.33
CA SER A 462 22.21 29.95 9.18
C SER A 462 23.07 29.71 10.43
N GLN A 463 22.98 28.52 11.04
CA GLN A 463 23.82 28.15 12.20
C GLN A 463 25.30 28.05 11.84
N THR A 464 25.62 27.48 10.66
CA THR A 464 27.00 27.39 10.18
C THR A 464 27.63 28.76 9.94
N HIS A 465 26.86 29.73 9.43
CA HIS A 465 27.34 31.10 9.25
C HIS A 465 27.64 31.82 10.57
N VAL A 466 26.81 31.63 11.60
CA VAL A 466 27.05 32.19 12.93
C VAL A 466 28.31 31.58 13.56
N ALA A 467 28.46 30.26 13.50
CA ALA A 467 29.65 29.58 14.02
C ALA A 467 30.95 30.02 13.30
N ALA A 468 30.88 30.27 11.99
CA ALA A 468 32.02 30.77 11.22
C ALA A 468 32.43 32.22 11.62
N GLN A 469 31.46 33.07 11.96
CA GLN A 469 31.72 34.44 12.41
C GLN A 469 32.36 34.48 13.81
N GLU A 470 31.92 33.62 14.73
CA GLU A 470 32.52 33.51 16.08
C GLU A 470 33.98 33.02 16.02
N THR A 471 34.28 32.09 15.11
CA THR A 471 35.64 31.57 14.92
C THR A 471 36.62 32.64 14.44
N THR A 472 36.15 33.56 13.57
CA THR A 472 36.99 34.64 13.02
C THR A 472 37.29 35.73 14.05
N THR A 473 36.40 35.93 15.03
CA THR A 473 36.58 36.95 16.07
C THR A 473 37.59 36.52 17.14
N THR A 474 37.72 35.21 17.37
CA THR A 474 38.58 34.65 18.43
C THR A 474 40.07 34.61 18.03
N THR A 475 40.38 34.59 16.73
CA THR A 475 41.77 34.60 16.22
C THR A 475 42.39 36.01 16.11
N GLY A 476 41.60 37.06 16.35
CA GLY A 476 42.06 38.46 16.26
C GLY A 476 42.66 39.06 17.53
N VAL A 477 42.66 38.35 18.67
CA VAL A 477 43.08 38.89 19.98
C VAL A 477 44.18 38.04 20.60
N GLN A 478 45.37 38.03 19.99
CA GLN A 478 46.64 37.79 20.70
C GLN A 478 47.81 38.11 19.77
N GLN A 479 47.96 39.39 19.43
CA GLN A 479 49.28 39.90 19.07
C GLN A 479 49.87 40.45 20.36
N PRO A 480 50.87 39.78 20.97
CA PRO A 480 51.54 40.34 22.14
C PRO A 480 52.22 41.64 21.70
N ALA A 481 51.76 42.75 22.26
CA ALA A 481 52.48 44.01 22.17
C ALA A 481 53.84 43.77 22.81
N GLY A 482 54.90 43.76 21.99
CA GLY A 482 56.26 43.65 22.48
C GLY A 482 56.57 44.82 23.41
N GLN A 483 57.09 44.48 24.59
CA GLN A 483 58.21 45.17 25.24
C GLN A 483 59.12 44.13 25.86
#